data_AF-A0A7T8GUD7-F1
#
_entry.id   AF-A0A7T8GUD7-F1
#
_cell.length_a   1.000
_cell.length_b   1.000
_cell.length_c   1.000
_cell.angle_alpha   90.00
_cell.angle_beta   90.00
_cell.angle_gamma   90.00
#
_symmetry.space_group_name_H-M   'P 1'
#
loop_
_entity.id
_entity.type
_entity.pdbx_description
1 polymer ?
#
loop_
_entity_poly.entity_id
_entity_poly.type
_entity_poly.pdbx_seq_one_letter_code
_entity_poly.pdbx_strand_id
1 'polypeptide(L)'
;VFTIQDVVYVLHTLQPQTRSMLSEVEKLIKLCLALPISVTASERSFSALRRLKTWLRNTMKQERLTHLAIMNAHSDLLDECDVSALLEEFISRSTERRSTFGKV
;
A
#
# COMPACT_ATOMS: atom_id res chain seq x y z
N VAL A 1 28.29 9.19 6.81
CA VAL A 1 27.06 9.97 6.54
C VAL A 1 26.12 9.66 7.68
N PHE A 2 25.67 10.65 8.46
CA PHE A 2 24.70 10.41 9.54
C PHE A 2 23.43 9.79 8.93
N THR A 3 23.08 8.60 9.38
CA THR A 3 21.94 7.84 8.89
C THR A 3 20.73 8.02 9.80
N ILE A 4 19.54 7.71 9.28
CA ILE A 4 18.29 7.73 10.06
C ILE A 4 18.40 6.83 11.31
N GLN A 5 19.17 5.74 11.22
CA GLN A 5 19.41 4.84 12.35
C GLN A 5 20.17 5.52 13.48
N ASP A 6 21.12 6.39 13.17
CA ASP A 6 21.89 7.14 14.17
C ASP A 6 20.99 8.13 14.94
N VAL A 7 20.02 8.75 14.25
CA VAL A 7 19.04 9.67 14.87
C VAL A 7 18.07 8.92 15.78
N VAL A 8 17.59 7.76 15.34
CA VAL A 8 16.71 6.88 16.14
C VAL A 8 17.46 6.37 17.37
N TYR A 9 18.71 5.95 17.21
CA TYR A 9 19.57 5.48 18.31
C TYR A 9 19.77 6.57 19.37
N VAL A 10 20.11 7.80 18.96
CA VAL A 10 20.26 8.93 19.88
C VAL A 10 18.96 9.22 20.64
N LEU A 11 17.81 9.21 19.95
CA LEU A 11 16.51 9.39 20.60
C LEU A 11 16.23 8.31 21.66
N HIS A 12 16.55 7.05 21.40
CA HIS A 12 16.35 5.96 22.36
C HIS A 12 17.34 5.97 23.54
N THR A 13 18.52 6.56 23.36
CA THR A 13 19.57 6.65 24.39
C THR A 13 19.33 7.81 25.37
N LEU A 14 18.49 8.79 25.01
CA LEU A 14 18.17 9.93 25.87
C LEU A 14 17.27 9.53 27.05
N GLN A 15 17.52 10.16 28.20
CA GLN A 15 16.72 9.96 29.40
C GLN A 15 15.26 10.42 29.19
N PRO A 16 14.26 9.77 29.82
CA PRO A 16 12.84 10.08 29.61
C PRO A 16 12.47 11.54 29.94
N GLN A 17 13.17 12.13 30.92
CA GLN A 17 12.97 13.50 31.37
C GLN A 17 13.40 14.51 30.28
N THR A 18 14.54 14.28 29.63
CA THR A 18 15.04 15.10 28.53
C THR A 18 14.17 14.97 27.27
N ARG A 19 13.62 13.78 27.03
CA ARG A 19 12.61 13.54 25.98
C ARG A 19 11.34 14.36 26.21
N SER A 20 10.86 14.39 27.45
CA SER A 20 9.69 15.19 27.85
C SER A 20 9.92 16.70 27.67
N MET A 21 11.12 17.21 27.90
CA MET A 21 11.44 18.63 27.72
C MET A 21 11.59 19.03 26.24
N LEU A 22 11.79 18.06 25.34
CA LEU A 22 12.02 18.26 23.90
C LEU A 22 10.90 17.67 23.05
N SER A 23 9.67 17.63 23.57
CA SER A 23 8.51 17.01 22.91
C SER A 23 8.27 17.53 21.49
N GLU A 24 8.46 18.83 21.25
CA GLU A 24 8.29 19.43 19.92
C GLU A 24 9.42 19.05 18.95
N VAL A 25 10.66 18.93 19.45
CA VAL A 25 11.79 18.46 18.65
C VAL A 25 11.61 16.99 18.30
N GLU A 26 11.10 16.17 19.22
CA GLU A 26 10.78 14.77 18.95
C GLU A 26 9.70 14.62 17.87
N LYS A 27 8.62 15.43 17.94
CA LYS A 27 7.58 15.47 16.90
C LYS A 27 8.15 15.89 15.54
N LEU A 28 8.99 16.93 15.53
CA LEU A 28 9.63 17.41 14.31
C LEU A 28 10.55 16.34 13.71
N ILE A 29 11.35 15.65 14.52
CA ILE A 29 12.19 14.55 14.05
C ILE A 29 11.33 13.42 13.49
N LYS A 30 10.24 13.01 14.16
CA LYS A 30 9.30 11.99 13.64
C LYS A 30 8.69 12.41 12.30
N LEU A 31 8.31 13.68 12.14
CA LEU A 31 7.83 14.22 10.87
C LEU A 31 8.93 14.18 9.80
N CYS A 32 10.12 14.67 10.13
CA CYS A 32 11.29 14.65 9.25
C CYS A 32 11.74 13.24 8.89
N LEU A 33 11.41 12.22 9.67
CA LEU A 33 11.67 10.81 9.34
C LEU A 33 10.59 10.23 8.42
N ALA A 34 9.33 10.69 8.53
CA ALA A 34 8.24 10.30 7.63
C ALA A 34 8.36 10.94 6.24
N LEU A 35 8.92 12.15 6.14
CA LEU A 35 9.07 12.90 4.88
C LEU A 35 9.98 12.23 3.82
N PRO A 36 11.21 11.75 4.12
CA PRO A 36 12.06 11.08 3.13
C PRO A 36 11.54 9.69 2.75
N ILE A 37 10.73 9.07 3.59
CA ILE A 37 9.99 7.83 3.25
C ILE A 37 8.92 8.11 2.20
N SER A 38 8.29 9.30 2.22
CA SER A 38 7.21 9.64 1.28
C SER A 38 7.66 9.75 -0.18
N VAL A 39 8.89 10.22 -0.46
CA VAL A 39 9.36 10.37 -1.85
C VAL A 39 9.53 8.99 -2.49
N THR A 40 10.23 8.08 -1.82
CA THR A 40 10.42 6.71 -2.35
C THR A 40 9.11 5.90 -2.38
N ALA A 41 8.23 6.07 -1.39
CA ALA A 41 6.93 5.41 -1.35
C ALA A 41 5.97 5.95 -2.42
N SER A 42 5.96 7.26 -2.66
CA SER A 42 5.16 7.89 -3.72
C SER A 42 5.70 7.53 -5.10
N GLU A 43 7.02 7.56 -5.32
CA GLU A 43 7.65 7.08 -6.56
C GLU A 43 7.30 5.62 -6.85
N ARG A 44 7.38 4.74 -5.83
CA ARG A 44 6.96 3.34 -5.95
C ARG A 44 5.48 3.23 -6.32
N SER A 45 4.62 4.03 -5.70
CA SER A 45 3.18 4.06 -5.97
C SER A 45 2.86 4.59 -7.37
N PHE A 46 3.51 5.66 -7.82
CA PHE A 46 3.37 6.17 -9.18
C PHE A 46 3.92 5.21 -10.24
N SER A 47 5.02 4.52 -9.94
CA SER A 47 5.55 3.45 -10.79
C SER A 47 4.59 2.26 -10.87
N ALA A 48 3.96 1.87 -9.76
CA ALA A 48 2.89 0.87 -9.76
C ALA A 48 1.67 1.35 -10.56
N LEU A 49 1.20 2.59 -10.36
CA LEU A 49 0.11 3.18 -11.13
C LEU A 49 0.41 3.26 -12.62
N ARG A 50 1.65 3.54 -13.03
CA ARG A 50 2.08 3.51 -14.43
C ARG A 50 1.92 2.11 -15.06
N ARG A 51 2.19 1.05 -14.29
CA ARG A 51 2.01 -0.35 -14.70
C ARG A 51 0.52 -0.74 -14.73
N LEU A 52 -0.28 -0.25 -13.79
CA LEU A 52 -1.72 -0.52 -13.73
C LEU A 52 -2.49 0.23 -14.85
N LYS A 53 -2.21 1.52 -15.03
CA LYS A 53 -2.81 2.41 -16.02
C LYS A 53 -1.88 2.58 -17.22
N THR A 54 -1.86 1.55 -18.07
CA THR A 54 -1.12 1.59 -19.34
C THR A 54 -1.84 2.41 -20.39
N TRP A 55 -1.09 3.01 -21.32
CA TRP A 55 -1.64 3.81 -22.43
C TRP A 55 -2.67 3.04 -23.29
N LEU A 56 -2.46 1.74 -23.52
CA LEU A 56 -3.40 0.88 -24.25
C LEU A 56 -4.72 0.60 -23.49
N ARG A 57 -4.81 0.94 -22.20
CA ARG A 57 -5.99 0.74 -21.33
C ARG A 57 -6.64 2.08 -20.95
N ASN A 58 -6.63 3.06 -21.85
CA ASN A 58 -7.16 4.40 -21.57
C ASN A 58 -8.68 4.46 -21.36
N THR A 59 -9.45 3.43 -21.75
CA THR A 59 -10.90 3.33 -21.52
C THR A 59 -11.29 2.90 -20.09
N MET A 60 -10.31 2.69 -19.21
CA MET A 60 -10.56 2.25 -17.84
C MET A 60 -11.20 3.36 -16.98
N LYS A 61 -12.36 3.06 -16.38
CA LYS A 61 -13.03 3.93 -15.41
C LYS A 61 -12.19 4.07 -14.13
N GLN A 62 -12.33 5.21 -13.45
CA GLN A 62 -11.62 5.50 -12.20
C GLN A 62 -11.90 4.47 -11.11
N GLU A 63 -13.15 4.03 -10.97
CA GLU A 63 -13.56 3.01 -10.00
C GLU A 63 -12.74 1.72 -10.14
N ARG A 64 -12.62 1.19 -11.37
CA ARG A 64 -11.83 -0.01 -11.64
C ARG A 64 -10.34 0.23 -11.35
N LEU A 65 -9.81 1.42 -11.67
CA LEU A 65 -8.41 1.77 -11.41
C LEU A 65 -8.11 1.77 -9.91
N THR A 66 -9.00 2.38 -9.12
CA THR A 66 -8.88 2.41 -7.66
C THR A 66 -8.88 1.02 -7.07
N HIS A 67 -9.81 0.15 -7.48
CA HIS A 67 -9.86 -1.24 -7.00
C HIS A 67 -8.58 -2.02 -7.36
N LEU A 68 -8.04 -1.86 -8.59
CA LEU A 68 -6.77 -2.49 -8.96
C LEU A 68 -5.59 -1.94 -8.14
N ALA A 69 -5.57 -0.64 -7.86
CA ALA A 69 -4.50 -0.02 -7.06
C ALA A 69 -4.49 -0.56 -5.63
N ILE A 70 -5.67 -0.74 -5.02
CA ILE A 70 -5.82 -1.34 -3.69
C ILE A 70 -5.30 -2.78 -3.70
N MET A 71 -5.73 -3.60 -4.68
CA MET A 71 -5.25 -4.98 -4.81
C MET A 71 -3.73 -5.07 -5.02
N ASN A 72 -3.14 -4.14 -5.77
CA ASN A 72 -1.68 -4.10 -5.96
C ASN A 72 -0.94 -3.65 -4.68
N ALA A 73 -1.55 -2.81 -3.85
CA ALA A 73 -0.95 -2.38 -2.58
C ALA A 73 -0.99 -3.49 -1.51
N HIS A 74 -1.99 -4.36 -1.59
CA HIS A 74 -2.25 -5.46 -0.67
C HIS A 74 -2.15 -6.82 -1.37
N SER A 75 -1.15 -6.99 -2.24
CA SER A 75 -0.99 -8.23 -3.01
C SER A 75 -0.67 -9.43 -2.12
N ASP A 76 0.01 -9.19 -1.00
CA ASP A 76 0.29 -10.15 0.06
C ASP A 76 -0.99 -10.78 0.64
N LEU A 77 -2.00 -9.95 0.94
CA LEU A 77 -3.30 -10.45 1.40
C LEU A 77 -4.06 -11.20 0.29
N LEU A 78 -3.82 -10.84 -0.97
CA LEU A 78 -4.43 -11.49 -2.13
C LEU A 78 -3.85 -12.90 -2.34
N ASP A 79 -2.56 -13.10 -2.05
CA ASP A 79 -1.88 -14.39 -2.16
C ASP A 79 -2.41 -15.42 -1.15
N GLU A 80 -2.97 -14.96 -0.02
CA GLU A 80 -3.62 -15.79 1.00
C GLU A 80 -5.09 -16.14 0.65
N CYS A 81 -5.66 -15.50 -0.36
CA CYS A 81 -7.06 -15.63 -0.70
C CYS A 81 -7.34 -16.91 -1.52
N ASP A 82 -8.38 -17.67 -1.15
CA ASP A 82 -8.80 -18.84 -1.92
C ASP A 82 -9.51 -18.43 -3.22
N VAL A 83 -8.75 -18.50 -4.31
CA VAL A 83 -9.21 -18.15 -5.65
C VAL A 83 -10.37 -19.05 -6.09
N SER A 84 -10.41 -20.31 -5.67
CA SER A 84 -11.50 -21.23 -6.04
C SER A 84 -12.81 -20.80 -5.41
N ALA A 85 -12.81 -20.51 -4.11
CA ALA A 85 -13.99 -20.01 -3.40
C ALA A 85 -14.48 -18.67 -3.99
N LEU A 86 -13.56 -17.75 -4.31
CA LEU A 86 -13.90 -16.47 -4.93
C LEU A 86 -14.51 -16.65 -6.33
N LEU A 87 -14.01 -17.60 -7.11
CA LEU A 87 -14.52 -17.91 -8.44
C LEU A 87 -15.92 -18.53 -8.37
N GLU A 88 -16.15 -19.47 -7.45
CA GLU A 88 -17.48 -20.02 -7.17
C GLU A 88 -18.47 -18.92 -6.79
N GLU A 89 -18.07 -17.99 -5.90
CA GLU A 89 -18.89 -16.84 -5.53
C GLU A 89 -19.20 -15.99 -6.77
N PHE A 90 -18.20 -15.61 -7.56
CA PHE A 90 -18.37 -14.79 -8.75
C PHE A 90 -19.34 -15.41 -9.77
N ILE A 91 -19.24 -16.73 -9.99
CA ILE A 91 -20.11 -17.50 -10.88
C ILE A 91 -21.53 -17.56 -10.32
N SER A 92 -21.68 -17.77 -9.01
CA SER A 92 -22.98 -17.89 -8.35
C SER A 92 -23.85 -16.63 -8.47
N ARG A 93 -23.23 -15.46 -8.66
CA ARG A 93 -23.90 -14.15 -8.73
C ARG A 93 -24.64 -13.87 -10.05
N SER A 94 -24.48 -14.69 -11.09
CA SER A 94 -25.24 -14.51 -12.34
C SER A 94 -25.51 -15.85 -13.05
N THR A 95 -26.72 -15.98 -13.57
CA THR A 95 -27.16 -17.15 -14.35
C THR A 95 -26.35 -17.31 -15.64
N GLU A 96 -25.97 -16.20 -16.28
CA GLU A 96 -25.15 -16.17 -17.49
C GLU A 96 -23.72 -16.64 -17.20
N ARG A 97 -23.16 -16.26 -16.04
CA ARG A 97 -21.83 -16.70 -15.60
C ARG A 97 -21.83 -18.19 -15.31
N ARG A 98 -22.87 -18.70 -14.63
CA ARG A 98 -23.02 -20.13 -14.39
C ARG A 98 -23.12 -20.95 -15.68
N SER A 99 -23.78 -20.41 -16.71
CA SER A 99 -23.84 -21.04 -18.03
C SER A 99 -22.48 -21.03 -18.74
N THR A 100 -21.76 -19.90 -18.69
CA THR A 100 -20.49 -19.72 -19.41
C THR A 100 -19.32 -20.48 -18.77
N PHE A 101 -19.19 -20.41 -17.45
CA PHE A 101 -18.05 -20.95 -16.71
C PHE A 101 -18.32 -22.35 -16.14
N GLY A 102 -19.57 -22.81 -16.14
CA GLY A 102 -19.96 -24.11 -15.57
C GLY A 102 -19.83 -24.16 -14.04
N LYS A 103 -19.69 -25.38 -13.50
CA LYS A 103 -19.22 -25.58 -12.13
C LYS A 103 -17.69 -25.66 -12.16
N VAL A 104 -17.07 -24.76 -11.43
CA VAL A 104 -15.64 -24.80 -11.11
C VAL A 104 -15.47 -25.56 -9.80
#